data_AF-A0A945E4S1-F1
#
_entry.id   AF-A0A945E4S1-F1
#
_cell.length_a   1.000
_cell.length_b   1.000
_cell.length_c   1.000
_cell.angle_alpha   90.00
_cell.angle_beta   90.00
_cell.angle_gamma   90.00
#
_symmetry.space_group_name_H-M   'P 1'
#
loop_
_entity.id
_entity.type
_entity.pdbx_description
1 polymer ?
#
loop_
_entity_poly.entity_id
_entity_poly.type
_entity_poly.pdbx_seq_one_letter_code
_entity_poly.pdbx_strand_id
1 'polypeptide(L)'
;LERAERSCFEALLSAHGVGPSLALSVLGVHGPVELARVLADNDLAALCLVPGVGKKTAARLLVELKNSLDLPIDGVASIVDGTTVGRTALSEVQEALGGLGYSPDEVRAVLVDLDGDDPAALLREALQRLARA
;
A
#
# COMPACT_ATOMS: atom_id res chain seq x y z
N LEU A 1 -14.41 -9.79 9.21
CA LEU A 1 -13.35 -8.77 9.06
C LEU A 1 -12.58 -9.11 7.82
N GLU A 2 -12.80 -8.29 6.80
CA GLU A 2 -12.16 -8.39 5.50
C GLU A 2 -10.65 -8.17 5.68
N ARG A 3 -9.80 -8.84 4.88
CA ARG A 3 -8.33 -8.77 5.04
C ARG A 3 -7.83 -7.32 5.03
N ALA A 4 -8.44 -6.46 4.22
CA ALA A 4 -8.11 -5.05 4.12
C ALA A 4 -8.32 -4.27 5.43
N GLU A 5 -9.41 -4.56 6.18
CA GLU A 5 -9.65 -3.94 7.48
C GLU A 5 -8.58 -4.34 8.49
N ARG A 6 -8.16 -5.61 8.47
CA ARG A 6 -7.13 -6.12 9.39
C ARG A 6 -5.77 -5.46 9.12
N SER A 7 -5.37 -5.35 7.86
CA SER A 7 -4.12 -4.68 7.49
C SER A 7 -4.14 -3.19 7.85
N CYS A 8 -5.26 -2.50 7.61
CA CYS A 8 -5.41 -1.09 8.02
C CYS A 8 -5.36 -0.94 9.55
N PHE A 9 -5.98 -1.87 10.28
CA PHE A 9 -5.95 -1.89 11.74
C PHE A 9 -4.52 -2.04 12.27
N GLU A 10 -3.75 -2.98 11.73
CA GLU A 10 -2.34 -3.18 12.12
C GLU A 10 -1.48 -1.95 11.80
N ALA A 11 -1.68 -1.33 10.63
CA ALA A 11 -1.01 -0.08 10.29
C ALA A 11 -1.36 1.06 11.25
N LEU A 12 -2.62 1.15 11.67
CA LEU A 12 -3.07 2.11 12.69
C LEU A 12 -2.43 1.83 14.05
N LEU A 13 -2.31 0.57 14.48
CA LEU A 13 -1.63 0.22 15.74
C LEU A 13 -0.13 0.54 15.73
N SER A 14 0.50 0.51 14.56
CA SER A 14 1.90 0.92 14.40
C SER A 14 2.11 2.42 14.62
N ALA A 15 1.06 3.24 14.53
CA ALA A 15 1.17 4.69 14.67
C ALA A 15 1.28 5.10 16.15
N HIS A 16 2.16 6.08 16.41
CA HIS A 16 2.48 6.49 17.77
C HIS A 16 1.31 7.24 18.42
N GLY A 17 0.77 6.68 19.50
CA GLY A 17 -0.36 7.27 20.23
C GLY A 17 -1.73 6.80 19.73
N VAL A 18 -1.76 5.80 18.86
CA VAL A 18 -2.97 5.12 18.42
C VAL A 18 -3.10 3.81 19.17
N GLY A 19 -4.10 3.72 20.05
CA GLY A 19 -4.45 2.49 20.75
C GLY A 19 -5.51 1.67 19.97
N PRO A 20 -5.79 0.43 20.39
CA PRO A 20 -6.79 -0.44 19.74
C PRO A 20 -8.18 0.20 19.66
N SER A 21 -8.59 0.91 20.71
CA SER A 21 -9.88 1.62 20.77
C SER A 21 -9.96 2.77 19.76
N LEU A 22 -8.85 3.49 19.59
CA LEU A 22 -8.76 4.59 18.63
C LEU A 22 -8.74 4.05 17.21
N ALA A 23 -7.97 2.99 16.94
CA ALA A 23 -7.90 2.35 15.63
C ALA A 23 -9.27 1.81 15.17
N LEU A 24 -10.05 1.19 16.06
CA LEU A 24 -11.42 0.78 15.76
C LEU A 24 -12.33 1.99 15.49
N SER A 25 -12.16 3.08 16.24
CA SER A 25 -12.92 4.32 16.02
C SER A 25 -12.59 4.95 14.67
N VAL A 26 -11.32 4.92 14.26
CA VAL A 26 -10.87 5.38 12.93
C VAL A 26 -11.53 4.54 11.85
N LEU A 27 -11.42 3.20 11.92
CA LEU A 27 -12.02 2.30 10.92
C LEU A 27 -13.55 2.38 10.87
N GLY A 28 -14.20 2.70 11.99
CA GLY A 28 -15.64 2.88 12.06
C GLY A 28 -16.14 4.20 11.46
N VAL A 29 -15.29 5.24 11.41
CA VAL A 29 -15.61 6.53 10.78
C VAL A 29 -15.13 6.57 9.33
N HIS A 30 -13.91 6.10 9.08
CA HIS A 30 -13.24 6.04 7.79
C HIS A 30 -12.92 4.58 7.50
N GLY A 31 -13.70 3.95 6.62
CA GLY A 31 -13.42 2.60 6.15
C GLY A 31 -12.04 2.51 5.48
N PRO A 32 -11.52 1.31 5.19
CA PRO A 32 -10.15 1.12 4.69
C PRO A 32 -9.86 1.91 3.40
N VAL A 33 -10.84 1.97 2.49
CA VAL A 33 -10.73 2.72 1.22
C VAL A 33 -10.79 4.23 1.45
N GLU A 34 -11.64 4.68 2.36
CA GLU A 34 -11.81 6.11 2.65
C GLU A 34 -10.63 6.66 3.43
N LEU A 35 -10.08 5.89 4.37
CA LEU A 35 -8.85 6.20 5.07
C LEU A 35 -7.68 6.39 4.08
N ALA A 36 -7.54 5.51 3.10
CA ALA A 36 -6.52 5.64 2.05
C ALA A 36 -6.68 6.94 1.24
N ARG A 37 -7.93 7.31 0.88
CA ARG A 37 -8.21 8.58 0.20
C ARG A 37 -7.88 9.79 1.06
N VAL A 38 -8.32 9.80 2.32
CA VAL A 38 -8.03 10.87 3.28
C VAL A 38 -6.52 11.07 3.45
N LEU A 39 -5.75 9.99 3.48
CA LEU A 39 -4.28 10.04 3.54
C LEU A 39 -3.66 10.57 2.24
N ALA A 40 -4.17 10.16 1.08
CA ALA A 40 -3.71 10.63 -0.22
C ALA A 40 -3.95 12.14 -0.40
N ASP A 41 -5.16 12.61 -0.07
CA ASP A 41 -5.59 14.00 -0.15
C ASP A 41 -5.02 14.88 0.96
N ASN A 42 -4.32 14.29 1.93
CA ASN A 42 -3.77 14.97 3.10
C ASN A 42 -4.87 15.67 3.94
N ASP A 43 -6.07 15.10 3.97
CA ASP A 43 -7.22 15.69 4.63
C ASP A 43 -7.16 15.51 6.16
N LEU A 44 -6.52 16.49 6.80
CA LEU A 44 -6.43 16.57 8.24
C LEU A 44 -7.78 16.79 8.94
N ALA A 45 -8.73 17.45 8.28
CA ALA A 45 -10.03 17.72 8.86
C ALA A 45 -10.82 16.42 9.01
N ALA A 46 -10.75 15.55 8.00
CA ALA A 46 -11.36 14.22 8.04
C ALA A 46 -10.82 13.37 9.19
N LEU A 47 -9.49 13.34 9.42
CA LEU A 47 -8.91 12.60 10.55
C LEU A 47 -9.33 13.17 11.91
N CYS A 48 -9.52 14.48 12.03
CA CYS A 48 -9.99 15.12 13.25
C CYS A 48 -11.46 14.85 13.61
N LEU A 49 -12.26 14.30 12.69
CA LEU A 49 -13.64 13.89 12.99
C LEU A 49 -13.70 12.65 13.89
N VAL A 50 -12.61 11.89 13.95
CA VAL A 50 -12.56 10.67 14.77
C VAL A 50 -12.47 11.04 16.27
N PRO A 51 -13.34 10.48 17.12
CA PRO A 51 -13.30 10.75 18.55
C PRO A 51 -11.96 10.31 19.16
N GLY A 52 -11.27 11.26 19.80
CA GLY A 52 -9.94 11.05 20.39
C GLY A 52 -8.77 11.43 19.49
N VAL A 53 -9.01 11.82 18.23
CA VAL A 53 -7.98 12.32 17.31
C VAL A 53 -7.97 13.85 17.28
N GLY A 54 -7.05 14.46 18.03
CA GLY A 54 -6.83 15.91 17.99
C GLY A 54 -5.97 16.36 16.80
N LYS A 55 -5.91 17.67 16.51
CA LYS A 55 -5.12 18.23 15.38
C LYS A 55 -3.64 17.79 15.35
N LYS A 56 -2.98 17.71 16.51
CA LYS A 56 -1.58 17.25 16.60
C LYS A 56 -1.46 15.77 16.27
N THR A 57 -2.35 14.97 16.84
CA THR A 57 -2.39 13.51 16.62
C THR A 57 -2.73 13.22 15.17
N ALA A 58 -3.71 13.91 14.58
CA ALA A 58 -4.09 13.80 13.17
C ALA A 58 -2.93 14.12 12.22
N ALA A 59 -2.22 15.23 12.44
CA ALA A 59 -1.08 15.63 11.60
C ALA A 59 0.04 14.60 11.63
N ARG A 60 0.30 14.03 12.80
CA ARG A 60 1.33 13.01 12.97
C ARG A 60 0.90 11.66 12.40
N LEU A 61 -0.33 11.23 12.68
CA LEU A 61 -0.95 10.05 12.09
C LEU A 61 -0.87 10.12 10.56
N LEU A 62 -1.21 11.26 9.96
CA LEU A 62 -1.20 11.40 8.51
C LEU A 62 0.17 11.11 7.91
N VAL A 63 1.24 11.63 8.52
CA VAL A 63 2.62 11.39 8.06
C VAL A 63 3.06 9.95 8.33
N GLU A 64 2.83 9.44 9.53
CA GLU A 64 3.24 8.08 9.92
C GLU A 64 2.49 7.02 9.12
N LEU A 65 1.17 7.18 8.97
CA LEU A 65 0.34 6.31 8.16
C LEU A 65 0.65 6.43 6.69
N LYS A 66 0.96 7.61 6.15
CA LYS A 66 1.36 7.73 4.73
C LYS A 66 2.71 7.05 4.46
N ASN A 67 3.60 7.00 5.47
CA ASN A 67 4.87 6.29 5.38
C ASN A 67 4.72 4.77 5.59
N SER A 68 3.82 4.33 6.48
CA SER A 68 3.53 2.90 6.73
C SER A 68 2.58 2.29 5.69
N LEU A 69 1.62 3.09 5.23
CA LEU A 69 0.69 2.83 4.15
C LEU A 69 1.19 3.47 2.86
N ASP A 70 2.51 3.48 2.61
CA ASP A 70 3.04 3.51 1.23
C ASP A 70 2.68 2.19 0.49
N LEU A 71 1.46 1.71 0.74
CA LEU A 71 0.68 0.86 -0.11
C LEU A 71 0.50 1.66 -1.40
N PRO A 72 0.91 1.09 -2.54
CA PRO A 72 0.44 1.55 -3.81
C PRO A 72 -1.07 1.73 -3.70
N ILE A 73 -1.55 2.86 -4.19
CA ILE A 73 -2.96 3.18 -4.30
C ILE A 73 -3.54 2.28 -5.41
N ASP A 74 -3.53 0.98 -5.16
CA ASP A 74 -4.18 -0.07 -5.93
C ASP A 74 -4.49 -1.17 -4.92
N GLY A 75 -5.78 -1.41 -4.73
CA GLY A 75 -6.29 -2.23 -3.64
C GLY A 75 -5.59 -3.59 -3.53
N VAL A 76 -5.22 -3.93 -2.29
CA VAL A 76 -4.83 -5.27 -1.84
C VAL A 76 -3.52 -5.79 -2.46
N ALA A 77 -2.40 -5.60 -1.75
CA ALA A 77 -1.35 -6.62 -1.69
C ALA A 77 -0.37 -6.33 -0.55
N SER A 78 -0.65 -6.88 0.63
CA SER A 78 0.41 -7.48 1.43
C SER A 78 -0.21 -8.63 2.19
N ILE A 79 -0.09 -9.82 1.60
CA ILE A 79 0.54 -10.96 2.26
C ILE A 79 0.77 -12.05 1.22
N VAL A 80 1.99 -12.57 1.22
CA VAL A 80 2.31 -14.01 1.22
C VAL A 80 1.07 -14.92 1.25
N ASP A 81 1.13 -15.95 0.40
CA ASP A 81 0.15 -16.99 0.09
C ASP A 81 -0.74 -16.73 -1.12
N GLY A 82 -0.41 -17.49 -2.17
CA GLY A 82 -1.04 -17.48 -3.48
C GLY A 82 -2.55 -17.72 -3.41
N THR A 83 -3.30 -16.65 -3.62
CA THR A 83 -4.64 -16.72 -4.21
C THR A 83 -4.88 -15.42 -4.96
N THR A 84 -5.10 -15.60 -6.25
CA THR A 84 -5.33 -14.60 -7.29
C THR A 84 -6.52 -13.69 -6.94
N VAL A 85 -6.23 -12.46 -6.51
CA VAL A 85 -7.18 -11.34 -6.63
C VAL A 85 -6.42 -10.20 -7.29
N GLY A 86 -6.61 -10.05 -8.60
CA GLY A 86 -6.37 -8.81 -9.33
C GLY A 86 -4.95 -8.22 -9.29
N ARG A 87 -3.90 -9.03 -9.16
CA ARG A 87 -2.54 -8.54 -9.43
C ARG A 87 -2.44 -8.38 -10.94
N THR A 88 -2.27 -7.16 -11.42
CA THR A 88 -1.81 -6.97 -12.80
C THR A 88 -0.49 -7.73 -12.95
N ALA A 89 -0.30 -8.39 -14.08
CA ALA A 89 0.91 -9.18 -14.32
C ALA A 89 2.20 -8.36 -14.06
N LEU A 90 2.12 -7.04 -14.28
CA LEU A 90 3.16 -6.06 -13.95
C LEU A 90 3.49 -5.95 -12.46
N SER A 91 2.49 -6.02 -11.56
CA SER A 91 2.71 -5.95 -10.10
C SER A 91 3.42 -7.20 -9.59
N GLU A 92 3.12 -8.37 -10.14
CA GLU A 92 3.85 -9.61 -9.80
C GLU A 92 5.30 -9.56 -10.24
N VAL A 93 5.55 -9.03 -11.44
CA VAL A 93 6.89 -8.82 -11.99
C VAL A 93 7.68 -7.82 -11.14
N GLN A 94 7.04 -6.72 -10.71
CA GLN A 94 7.65 -5.70 -9.87
C GLN A 94 8.18 -6.29 -8.57
N GLU A 95 7.37 -7.07 -7.87
CA GLU A 95 7.79 -7.72 -6.61
C GLU A 95 8.86 -8.79 -6.84
N ALA A 96 8.74 -9.58 -7.90
CA ALA A 96 9.74 -10.59 -8.22
C ALA A 96 11.11 -9.97 -8.49
N LEU A 97 11.16 -8.84 -9.22
CA LEU A 97 12.41 -8.11 -9.46
C LEU A 97 12.95 -7.45 -8.19
N GLY A 98 12.08 -6.88 -7.35
CA GLY A 98 12.48 -6.37 -6.03
C GLY A 98 13.09 -7.46 -5.13
N GLY A 99 12.52 -8.67 -5.14
CA GLY A 99 13.04 -9.83 -4.41
C GLY A 99 14.39 -10.35 -4.93
N LEU A 100 14.71 -10.08 -6.20
CA LEU A 100 16.01 -10.37 -6.80
C LEU A 100 17.08 -9.30 -6.50
N GLY A 101 16.69 -8.19 -5.85
CA GLY A 101 17.60 -7.13 -5.42
C GLY A 101 17.75 -5.97 -6.41
N TYR A 102 16.86 -5.84 -7.40
CA TYR A 102 16.84 -4.70 -8.31
C TYR A 102 16.22 -3.47 -7.66
N SER A 103 16.71 -2.28 -8.05
CA SER A 103 16.25 -1.01 -7.48
C SER A 103 14.85 -0.65 -8.02
N PRO A 104 13.99 0.00 -7.21
CA PRO A 104 12.64 0.34 -7.63
C PRO A 104 12.58 1.26 -8.86
N ASP A 105 13.58 2.10 -9.07
CA ASP A 105 13.73 2.93 -10.28
C ASP A 105 14.02 2.10 -11.55
N GLU A 106 14.91 1.11 -11.45
CA GLU A 106 15.26 0.22 -12.56
C GLU A 106 14.05 -0.63 -12.97
N VAL A 107 13.33 -1.13 -11.97
CA VAL A 107 12.12 -1.93 -12.18
C VAL A 107 11.02 -1.11 -12.83
N ARG A 108 10.78 0.14 -12.38
CA ARG A 108 9.79 1.03 -13.01
C ARG A 108 10.13 1.34 -14.46
N ALA A 109 11.40 1.61 -14.76
CA ALA A 109 11.83 1.92 -16.13
C ALA A 109 11.51 0.79 -17.11
N VAL A 110 11.68 -0.46 -16.67
CA VAL A 110 11.42 -1.64 -17.50
C VAL A 110 9.93 -1.97 -17.59
N LEU A 111 9.17 -1.76 -16.51
CA LEU A 111 7.73 -2.01 -16.47
C LEU A 111 6.91 -1.09 -17.40
N VAL A 112 7.39 0.12 -17.68
CA VAL A 112 6.70 1.07 -18.59
C VAL A 112 6.63 0.55 -20.03
N ASP A 113 7.63 -0.22 -20.45
CA ASP A 113 7.74 -0.74 -21.82
C ASP A 113 7.30 -2.21 -21.94
N LEU A 114 6.62 -2.73 -20.92
CA LEU A 114 6.12 -4.10 -20.84
C LEU A 114 4.59 -4.10 -20.96
N ASP A 115 4.08 -4.73 -22.02
CA ASP A 115 2.66 -4.94 -22.25
C ASP A 115 2.36 -6.43 -22.35
N GLY A 116 1.47 -6.92 -21.49
CA GLY A 116 1.03 -8.32 -21.51
C GLY A 116 0.22 -8.73 -20.28
N ASP A 117 -0.46 -9.87 -20.41
CA ASP A 117 -1.28 -10.45 -19.34
C ASP A 117 -0.59 -11.62 -18.63
N ASP A 118 0.55 -12.11 -19.13
CA ASP A 118 1.26 -13.26 -18.54
C ASP A 118 2.46 -12.80 -17.69
N PRO A 119 2.38 -12.91 -16.34
CA PRO A 119 3.45 -12.48 -15.44
C PRO A 119 4.75 -13.27 -15.66
N ALA A 120 4.68 -14.55 -16.05
CA ALA A 120 5.88 -15.35 -16.28
C ALA A 120 6.63 -14.91 -17.55
N ALA A 121 5.91 -14.50 -18.59
CA ALA A 121 6.49 -13.96 -19.82
C ALA A 121 7.11 -12.58 -19.57
N LEU A 122 6.38 -11.70 -18.88
CA LEU A 122 6.85 -10.34 -18.57
C LEU A 122 8.08 -10.35 -17.65
N LEU A 123 8.15 -11.26 -16.67
CA LEU A 123 9.32 -11.37 -15.80
C LEU A 123 10.58 -11.77 -16.57
N ARG A 124 10.46 -12.73 -17.51
CA ARG A 124 11.57 -13.15 -18.36
C ARG A 124 12.04 -12.01 -19.26
N GLU A 125 11.10 -11.27 -19.84
CA GLU A 125 11.41 -10.13 -20.69
C GLU A 125 12.06 -8.98 -19.90
N ALA A 126 11.56 -8.70 -18.69
CA ALA A 126 12.14 -7.70 -17.81
C ALA A 126 13.60 -8.04 -17.46
N LEU A 127 13.87 -9.29 -17.07
CA LEU A 127 15.22 -9.76 -16.75
C LEU A 127 16.15 -9.73 -17.96
N GLN A 128 15.66 -10.05 -19.17
CA GLN A 128 16.46 -9.95 -20.39
C GLN A 128 16.84 -8.50 -20.70
N ARG A 129 15.95 -7.54 -20.46
CA ARG A 129 16.21 -6.11 -20.67
C ARG A 129 17.19 -5.56 -19.64
N LEU A 130 17.01 -5.90 -18.36
CA LEU A 130 17.93 -5.51 -17.28
C LEU A 130 19.33 -6.12 -17.47
N ALA A 131 19.44 -7.34 -18.00
CA ALA A 131 20.72 -7.96 -18.30
C ALA A 131 21.43 -7.36 -19.54
N ARG A 132 20.72 -6.55 -20.34
CA ARG A 132 21.24 -5.88 -21.54
C ARG A 132 21.49 -4.38 -21.33
N ALA A 133 20.96 -3.81 -20.26
CA ALA A 133 21.23 -2.44 -19.80
C ALA A 133 22.58 -2.37 -19.06
#